data_AF-A0A4V2PCA7-F1
#
_entry.id   AF-A0A4V2PCA7-F1
#
_cell.length_a   1.000
_cell.length_b   1.000
_cell.length_c   1.000
_cell.angle_alpha   90.00
_cell.angle_beta   90.00
_cell.angle_gamma   90.00
#
_symmetry.space_group_name_H-M   'P 1'
#
loop_
_entity.id
_entity.type
_entity.pdbx_description
1 polymer ?
#
loop_
_entity_poly.entity_id
_entity_poly.type
_entity_poly.pdbx_seq_one_letter_code
_entity_poly.pdbx_strand_id
1 'polypeptide(L)'
;MTAPDRNYPDGAQVVGSFGGLTDSREVAFSGNETQISNYSQQTFQAMTNAAVSSVVRKADAQLGAYVGVAIDRMLANLCRALAGVEVLGMHPLAFLNGWATDLDAKAGEALSGVDSISKGITGPITGTASGDPSDVLPAMTMLQTRFQQILLQGNAIVFTSSGDYIPTPGILSLDIILIGGGAGGAGGRWDIVAGNRGSGGGGGGGGEVHTNIPASLLPVDTNGDFLPIPITVGVGGAGGAAGGSNGLNGTNTLFGSWLMAGGGLGGLFQYGIAGPGGAGGTGMIPGGAGGKSGASGVGEPDPAPRAGGNSISAYALYGGGGGGGGAAGFTGGLGAPGGQGGISQGGPAGQAGSAPSTIIATGGGGGGGGVTGSDPGGAGAFPAGGGGGGGGNGVGAAKGAQGAGGIVFLIERTS
;
A
#
# COMPACT_ATOMS: atom_id res chain seq x y z
N MET A 1 53.04 -57.85 0.35
CA MET A 1 51.67 -57.57 0.83
C MET A 1 50.99 -56.71 -0.21
N THR A 2 50.22 -57.38 -1.05
CA THR A 2 49.54 -56.93 -2.26
C THR A 2 48.15 -56.41 -1.88
N ALA A 3 47.80 -55.20 -2.33
CA ALA A 3 46.41 -54.72 -2.35
C ALA A 3 45.77 -55.13 -3.70
N PRO A 4 44.50 -55.55 -3.73
CA PRO A 4 43.89 -56.12 -4.93
C PRO A 4 43.22 -55.06 -5.82
N ASP A 5 43.33 -55.33 -7.13
CA ASP A 5 42.62 -54.72 -8.23
C ASP A 5 41.10 -54.80 -8.09
N ARG A 6 40.40 -53.72 -8.46
CA ARG A 6 38.96 -53.73 -8.74
C ARG A 6 38.73 -53.42 -10.22
N ASN A 7 38.40 -54.48 -10.94
CA ASN A 7 37.83 -54.48 -12.28
C ASN A 7 36.47 -53.77 -12.29
N TYR A 8 36.27 -52.84 -13.23
CA TYR A 8 34.95 -52.51 -13.77
C TYR A 8 34.91 -52.99 -15.23
N PRO A 9 33.85 -53.71 -15.66
CA PRO A 9 33.74 -54.17 -17.03
C PRO A 9 33.27 -53.06 -17.97
N ASP A 10 33.99 -52.95 -19.08
CA ASP A 10 33.55 -52.33 -20.33
C ASP A 10 32.37 -53.12 -20.93
N GLY A 11 31.38 -52.40 -21.48
CA GLY A 11 30.23 -53.03 -22.12
C GLY A 11 29.26 -52.06 -22.80
N ALA A 12 29.66 -51.61 -24.00
CA ALA A 12 28.85 -51.32 -25.19
C ALA A 12 27.73 -50.25 -25.11
N GLN A 13 27.96 -49.06 -25.68
CA GLN A 13 27.56 -48.65 -27.05
C GLN A 13 26.06 -48.59 -27.31
N VAL A 14 25.52 -47.38 -27.54
CA VAL A 14 24.62 -47.10 -28.68
C VAL A 14 24.86 -45.68 -29.20
N VAL A 15 25.07 -45.65 -30.51
CA VAL A 15 25.24 -44.52 -31.43
C VAL A 15 23.92 -43.78 -31.64
N GLY A 16 23.95 -42.45 -31.67
CA GLY A 16 22.77 -41.65 -32.02
C GLY A 16 23.08 -40.18 -32.25
N SER A 17 23.51 -39.85 -33.46
CA SER A 17 23.61 -38.47 -33.98
C SER A 17 22.26 -37.76 -33.89
N PHE A 18 22.23 -36.56 -33.32
CA PHE A 18 21.35 -35.48 -33.79
C PHE A 18 22.15 -34.18 -33.78
N GLY A 19 22.55 -33.78 -34.98
CA GLY A 19 22.87 -32.38 -35.26
C GLY A 19 21.60 -31.53 -35.23
N GLY A 20 21.80 -30.25 -34.94
CA GLY A 20 20.85 -29.18 -35.26
C GLY A 20 19.72 -29.01 -34.27
N LEU A 21 19.86 -28.03 -33.37
CA LEU A 21 18.82 -27.07 -32.97
C LEU A 21 19.47 -25.95 -32.13
N THR A 22 20.36 -25.20 -32.76
CA THR A 22 20.56 -23.79 -32.41
C THR A 22 19.39 -23.00 -32.99
N ASP A 23 18.24 -23.11 -32.34
CA ASP A 23 17.16 -22.12 -32.44
C ASP A 23 16.35 -22.22 -31.15
N SER A 24 16.98 -21.85 -30.03
CA SER A 24 16.23 -21.38 -28.87
C SER A 24 15.64 -20.03 -29.26
N ARG A 25 14.58 -20.06 -30.07
CA ARG A 25 13.66 -18.95 -30.15
C ARG A 25 13.22 -18.70 -28.72
N GLU A 26 13.67 -17.57 -28.21
CA GLU A 26 12.93 -16.80 -27.24
C GLU A 26 11.45 -16.97 -27.55
N VAL A 27 10.75 -17.79 -26.76
CA VAL A 27 9.34 -17.52 -26.53
C VAL A 27 9.38 -16.27 -25.67
N ALA A 28 9.55 -15.14 -26.36
CA ALA A 28 9.31 -13.83 -25.82
C ALA A 28 7.86 -13.81 -25.37
N PHE A 29 7.63 -14.16 -24.11
CA PHE A 29 6.52 -13.61 -23.34
C PHE A 29 6.84 -12.13 -23.09
N SER A 30 7.05 -11.36 -24.17
CA SER A 30 6.86 -9.91 -24.18
C SER A 30 5.36 -9.61 -24.30
N GLY A 31 4.56 -10.36 -23.56
CA GLY A 31 3.14 -10.11 -23.33
C GLY A 31 2.98 -8.96 -22.36
N ASN A 32 3.53 -7.81 -22.73
CA ASN A 32 2.90 -6.51 -22.65
C ASN A 32 2.08 -6.30 -21.36
N GLU A 33 2.71 -5.84 -20.27
CA GLU A 33 2.00 -5.34 -19.07
C GLU A 33 0.91 -4.32 -19.45
N THR A 34 1.11 -3.61 -20.56
CA THR A 34 0.11 -2.73 -21.17
C THR A 34 -1.12 -3.50 -21.69
N GLN A 35 -1.00 -4.74 -22.20
CA GLN A 35 -2.15 -5.57 -22.57
C GLN A 35 -2.96 -6.03 -21.36
N ILE A 36 -2.31 -6.40 -20.25
CA ILE A 36 -3.03 -6.82 -19.02
C ILE A 36 -3.73 -5.61 -18.38
N SER A 37 -3.08 -4.44 -18.35
CA SER A 37 -3.69 -3.18 -17.91
C SER A 37 -4.84 -2.73 -18.83
N ASN A 38 -4.70 -2.89 -20.14
CA ASN A 38 -5.76 -2.54 -21.10
C ASN A 38 -6.94 -3.51 -21.00
N TYR A 39 -6.69 -4.79 -20.74
CA TYR A 39 -7.76 -5.80 -20.59
C TYR A 39 -8.55 -5.59 -19.29
N SER A 40 -7.88 -5.25 -18.19
CA SER A 40 -8.55 -4.96 -16.91
C SER A 40 -9.36 -3.65 -16.98
N GLN A 41 -8.81 -2.61 -17.62
CA GLN A 41 -9.55 -1.36 -17.86
C GLN A 41 -10.75 -1.57 -18.79
N GLN A 42 -10.60 -2.29 -19.90
CA GLN A 42 -11.71 -2.59 -20.81
C GLN A 42 -12.80 -3.42 -20.14
N THR A 43 -12.43 -4.40 -19.31
CA THR A 43 -13.40 -5.24 -18.59
C THR A 43 -14.15 -4.43 -17.53
N PHE A 44 -13.45 -3.58 -16.77
CA PHE A 44 -14.08 -2.67 -15.81
C PHE A 44 -15.04 -1.70 -16.51
N GLN A 45 -14.60 -1.07 -17.60
CA GLN A 45 -15.39 -0.10 -18.36
C GLN A 45 -16.61 -0.76 -19.02
N ALA A 46 -16.49 -2.01 -19.49
CA ALA A 46 -17.62 -2.80 -19.99
C ALA A 46 -18.64 -3.13 -18.90
N MET A 47 -18.18 -3.49 -17.70
CA MET A 47 -19.06 -3.73 -16.54
C MET A 47 -19.76 -2.45 -16.09
N THR A 48 -19.05 -1.32 -16.01
CA THR A 48 -19.63 -0.02 -15.67
C THR A 48 -20.66 0.41 -16.71
N ASN A 49 -20.35 0.29 -18.01
CA ASN A 49 -21.28 0.67 -19.08
C ASN A 49 -22.52 -0.23 -19.10
N ALA A 50 -22.38 -1.53 -18.83
CA ALA A 50 -23.52 -2.45 -18.72
C ALA A 50 -24.42 -2.11 -17.52
N ALA A 51 -23.82 -1.81 -16.37
CA ALA A 51 -24.54 -1.40 -15.17
C ALA A 51 -25.27 -0.06 -15.38
N VAL A 52 -24.59 0.96 -15.91
CA VAL A 52 -25.17 2.28 -16.19
C VAL A 52 -26.28 2.17 -17.24
N SER A 53 -26.07 1.43 -18.34
CA SER A 53 -27.09 1.21 -19.37
C SER A 53 -28.33 0.48 -18.84
N SER A 54 -28.15 -0.45 -17.91
CA SER A 54 -29.26 -1.13 -17.23
C SER A 54 -30.04 -0.17 -16.32
N VAL A 55 -29.34 0.66 -15.54
CA VAL A 55 -29.97 1.67 -14.68
C VAL A 55 -30.73 2.70 -15.51
N VAL A 56 -30.13 3.22 -16.58
CA VAL A 56 -30.77 4.21 -17.46
C VAL A 56 -32.00 3.65 -18.15
N ARG A 57 -31.95 2.42 -18.70
CA ARG A 57 -33.13 1.77 -19.30
C ARG A 57 -34.25 1.51 -18.31
N LYS A 58 -33.91 1.18 -17.05
CA LYS A 58 -34.90 1.01 -15.99
C LYS A 58 -35.50 2.35 -15.54
N ALA A 59 -34.70 3.40 -15.46
CA ALA A 59 -35.17 4.74 -15.12
C ALA A 59 -36.10 5.32 -16.21
N ASP A 60 -35.79 5.09 -17.49
CA ASP A 60 -36.64 5.50 -18.62
C ASP A 60 -38.00 4.77 -18.60
N ALA A 61 -37.99 3.46 -18.33
CA ALA A 61 -39.22 2.68 -18.13
C ALA A 61 -40.04 3.16 -16.91
N GLN A 62 -39.38 3.59 -15.83
CA GLN A 62 -40.05 4.15 -14.65
C GLN A 62 -40.68 5.52 -14.93
N LEU A 63 -39.99 6.40 -15.65
CA LEU A 63 -40.54 7.69 -16.07
C LEU A 63 -41.80 7.50 -16.92
N GLY A 64 -41.79 6.54 -17.86
CA GLY A 64 -42.98 6.18 -18.62
C GLY A 64 -44.15 5.72 -17.76
N ALA A 65 -43.90 4.87 -16.76
CA ALA A 65 -44.92 4.38 -15.83
C ALA A 65 -45.49 5.49 -14.93
N TYR A 66 -44.64 6.39 -14.41
CA TYR A 66 -45.09 7.52 -13.58
C TYR A 66 -45.94 8.52 -14.35
N VAL A 67 -45.58 8.79 -15.62
CA VAL A 67 -46.40 9.66 -16.49
C VAL A 67 -47.76 9.02 -16.77
N GLY A 68 -47.81 7.71 -17.05
CA GLY A 68 -49.07 6.98 -17.23
C GLY A 68 -49.97 7.04 -15.99
N VAL A 69 -49.41 6.78 -14.81
CA VAL A 69 -50.12 6.87 -13.52
C VAL A 69 -50.66 8.27 -13.24
N ALA A 70 -49.87 9.31 -13.54
CA ALA A 70 -50.30 10.69 -13.35
C ALA A 70 -51.46 11.06 -14.29
N ILE A 71 -51.42 10.60 -15.55
CA ILE A 71 -52.49 10.77 -16.52
C ILE A 71 -53.75 10.04 -16.06
N ASP A 72 -53.64 8.77 -15.66
CA ASP A 72 -54.79 7.96 -15.24
C ASP A 72 -55.50 8.57 -14.01
N ARG A 73 -54.74 9.05 -13.02
CA ARG A 73 -55.30 9.75 -11.84
C ARG A 73 -55.93 11.09 -12.19
N MET A 74 -55.34 11.84 -13.12
CA MET A 74 -55.92 13.09 -13.60
C MET A 74 -57.26 12.83 -14.30
N LEU A 75 -57.33 11.82 -15.17
CA LEU A 75 -58.58 11.42 -15.83
C LEU A 75 -59.62 10.91 -14.84
N ALA A 76 -59.22 10.12 -13.84
CA ALA A 76 -60.11 9.64 -12.78
C ALA A 76 -60.77 10.80 -12.02
N ASN A 77 -59.98 11.82 -11.65
CA ASN A 77 -60.51 13.02 -10.98
C ASN A 77 -61.45 13.83 -11.87
N LEU A 78 -61.14 13.96 -13.17
CA LEU A 78 -62.03 14.62 -14.13
C LEU A 78 -63.35 13.87 -14.28
N CYS A 79 -63.31 12.54 -14.38
CA CYS A 79 -64.49 11.68 -14.47
C CYS A 79 -65.38 11.81 -13.22
N ARG A 80 -64.81 11.87 -12.01
CA ARG A 80 -65.57 12.12 -10.77
C ARG A 80 -66.20 13.50 -10.74
N ALA A 81 -65.46 14.53 -11.16
CA ALA A 81 -65.98 15.89 -11.21
C ALA A 81 -67.17 16.00 -12.17
N LEU A 82 -67.08 15.36 -13.34
CA LEU A 82 -68.19 15.31 -14.31
C LEU A 82 -69.36 14.45 -13.83
N ALA A 83 -69.10 13.35 -13.13
CA ALA A 83 -70.13 12.50 -12.56
C ALA A 83 -70.97 13.22 -11.49
N GLY A 84 -70.38 14.18 -10.79
CA GLY A 84 -71.05 15.02 -9.79
C GLY A 84 -71.92 16.14 -10.36
N VAL A 85 -71.87 16.40 -11.68
CA VAL A 85 -72.68 17.46 -12.30
C VAL A 85 -74.15 17.07 -12.26
N GLU A 86 -74.97 17.92 -11.66
CA GLU A 86 -76.41 17.77 -11.57
C GLU A 86 -77.10 18.61 -12.65
N VAL A 87 -78.00 17.99 -13.41
CA VAL A 87 -78.83 18.67 -14.41
C VAL A 87 -80.28 18.32 -14.09
N LEU A 88 -81.03 19.31 -13.61
CA LEU A 88 -82.46 19.19 -13.30
C LEU A 88 -82.78 18.06 -12.30
N GLY A 89 -82.03 17.95 -11.19
CA GLY A 89 -82.29 16.93 -10.16
C GLY A 89 -81.71 15.55 -10.47
N MET A 90 -81.00 15.38 -11.58
CA MET A 90 -80.43 14.11 -12.00
C MET A 90 -78.92 14.22 -12.25
N HIS A 91 -78.19 13.13 -12.02
CA HIS A 91 -76.77 12.99 -12.34
C HIS A 91 -76.61 12.11 -13.60
N PRO A 92 -76.82 12.65 -14.81
CA PRO A 92 -76.81 11.84 -16.03
C PRO A 92 -75.44 11.18 -16.32
N LEU A 93 -74.37 11.68 -15.70
CA LEU A 93 -72.99 11.20 -15.86
C LEU A 93 -72.50 10.35 -14.69
N ALA A 94 -73.37 9.93 -13.77
CA ALA A 94 -72.99 9.15 -12.58
C ALA A 94 -72.24 7.85 -12.94
N PHE A 95 -72.44 7.29 -14.13
CA PHE A 95 -71.73 6.11 -14.61
C PHE A 95 -70.20 6.31 -14.73
N LEU A 96 -69.74 7.55 -14.89
CA LEU A 96 -68.30 7.87 -14.95
C LEU A 96 -67.56 7.60 -13.63
N ASN A 97 -68.27 7.45 -12.50
CA ASN A 97 -67.65 7.03 -11.24
C ASN A 97 -67.09 5.61 -11.29
N GLY A 98 -67.72 4.72 -12.07
CA GLY A 98 -67.18 3.37 -12.31
C GLY A 98 -65.84 3.44 -13.05
N TRP A 99 -65.79 4.20 -14.14
CA TRP A 99 -64.55 4.41 -14.90
C TRP A 99 -63.44 5.09 -14.10
N ALA A 100 -63.77 6.07 -13.26
CA ALA A 100 -62.79 6.70 -12.39
C ALA A 100 -62.19 5.70 -11.38
N THR A 101 -62.99 4.78 -10.87
CA THR A 101 -62.55 3.73 -9.94
C THR A 101 -61.62 2.74 -10.65
N ASP A 102 -61.95 2.34 -11.88
CA ASP A 102 -61.10 1.45 -12.69
C ASP A 102 -59.75 2.09 -13.06
N LEU A 103 -59.75 3.40 -13.40
CA LEU A 103 -58.53 4.15 -13.67
C LEU A 103 -57.62 4.26 -12.44
N ASP A 104 -58.19 4.52 -11.26
CA ASP A 104 -57.42 4.55 -10.01
C ASP A 104 -56.87 3.17 -9.63
N ALA A 105 -57.63 2.10 -9.88
CA ALA A 105 -57.18 0.73 -9.66
C ALA A 105 -55.98 0.39 -10.57
N LYS A 106 -56.07 0.72 -11.87
CA LYS A 106 -54.96 0.53 -12.83
C LYS A 106 -53.72 1.37 -12.46
N ALA A 107 -53.92 2.61 -12.03
CA ALA A 107 -52.84 3.45 -11.54
C ALA A 107 -52.18 2.85 -10.28
N GLY A 108 -52.97 2.25 -9.38
CA GLY A 108 -52.50 1.55 -8.19
C GLY A 108 -51.70 0.28 -8.51
N GLU A 109 -52.16 -0.52 -9.47
CA GLU A 109 -51.45 -1.72 -9.97
C GLU A 109 -50.12 -1.36 -10.64
N ALA A 110 -50.09 -0.29 -11.44
CA ALA A 110 -48.85 0.20 -12.05
C ALA A 110 -47.83 0.67 -11.00
N LEU A 111 -48.28 1.37 -9.95
CA LEU A 111 -47.43 1.80 -8.82
C LEU A 111 -46.92 0.63 -7.98
N SER A 112 -47.74 -0.40 -7.72
CA SER A 112 -47.31 -1.58 -6.96
C SER A 112 -46.32 -2.45 -7.75
N GLY A 113 -46.42 -2.48 -9.08
CA GLY A 113 -45.40 -3.04 -9.96
C GLY A 113 -44.04 -2.32 -9.85
N VAL A 114 -44.04 -0.99 -9.70
CA VAL A 114 -42.80 -0.20 -9.48
C VAL A 114 -42.17 -0.50 -8.12
N ASP A 115 -42.96 -0.75 -7.08
CA ASP A 115 -42.46 -1.17 -5.74
C ASP A 115 -41.81 -2.56 -5.75
N SER A 116 -42.23 -3.46 -6.63
CA SER A 116 -41.57 -4.76 -6.80
C SER A 116 -40.20 -4.65 -7.51
N ILE A 117 -40.02 -3.63 -8.35
CA ILE A 117 -38.77 -3.37 -9.08
C ILE A 117 -37.80 -2.51 -8.25
N SER A 118 -38.29 -1.60 -7.41
CA SER A 118 -37.44 -0.86 -6.45
C SER A 118 -36.73 -1.82 -5.49
N LYS A 119 -37.41 -2.90 -5.06
CA LYS A 119 -36.82 -4.03 -4.33
C LYS A 119 -35.90 -4.92 -5.17
N GLY A 120 -36.08 -4.96 -6.48
CA GLY A 120 -35.20 -5.68 -7.42
C GLY A 120 -33.93 -4.92 -7.81
N ILE A 121 -33.88 -3.60 -7.60
CA ILE A 121 -32.69 -2.75 -7.88
C ILE A 121 -31.70 -2.73 -6.71
N THR A 122 -32.13 -3.10 -5.50
CA THR A 122 -31.23 -3.33 -4.34
C THR A 122 -30.77 -4.78 -4.21
N GLY A 123 -31.12 -5.66 -5.15
CA GLY A 123 -30.66 -7.05 -5.19
C GLY A 123 -29.22 -7.19 -5.71
N PRO A 124 -28.34 -7.96 -5.04
CA PRO A 124 -27.00 -8.27 -5.54
C PRO A 124 -27.08 -9.12 -6.82
N ILE A 125 -26.25 -8.77 -7.80
CA ILE A 125 -25.85 -9.71 -8.85
C ILE A 125 -25.21 -10.90 -8.13
N THR A 126 -25.69 -12.11 -8.43
CA THR A 126 -25.36 -13.44 -7.89
C THR A 126 -26.14 -13.91 -6.65
N GLY A 127 -27.22 -14.67 -6.90
CA GLY A 127 -27.62 -15.84 -6.10
C GLY A 127 -28.09 -15.59 -4.66
N THR A 128 -29.42 -15.54 -4.49
CA THR A 128 -30.16 -15.82 -3.24
C THR A 128 -29.56 -15.24 -1.94
N ALA A 129 -29.88 -13.98 -1.63
CA ALA A 129 -29.82 -13.46 -0.26
C ALA A 129 -31.22 -12.98 0.13
N SER A 130 -31.64 -13.35 1.34
CA SER A 130 -32.95 -13.02 1.89
C SER A 130 -33.08 -11.49 2.04
N GLY A 131 -34.31 -10.97 1.92
CA GLY A 131 -34.59 -9.53 2.05
C GLY A 131 -34.49 -9.00 3.48
N ASP A 132 -33.75 -9.67 4.35
CA ASP A 132 -33.58 -9.30 5.74
C ASP A 132 -32.37 -8.35 5.90
N PRO A 133 -32.55 -7.11 6.41
CA PRO A 133 -31.46 -6.19 6.69
C PRO A 133 -30.36 -6.79 7.58
N SER A 134 -30.68 -7.84 8.36
CA SER A 134 -29.70 -8.56 9.18
C SER A 134 -28.70 -9.39 8.37
N ASP A 135 -28.97 -9.69 7.08
CA ASP A 135 -28.07 -10.44 6.18
C ASP A 135 -27.05 -9.52 5.48
N VAL A 136 -27.27 -8.20 5.49
CA VAL A 136 -26.37 -7.21 4.86
C VAL A 136 -25.03 -7.14 5.59
N LEU A 137 -25.04 -7.20 6.92
CA LEU A 137 -23.83 -7.13 7.74
C LEU A 137 -22.94 -8.39 7.53
N PRO A 138 -23.47 -9.63 7.55
CA PRO A 138 -22.74 -10.82 7.13
C PRO A 138 -22.19 -10.76 5.70
N ALA A 139 -22.98 -10.28 4.73
CA ALA A 139 -22.54 -10.17 3.33
C ALA A 139 -21.42 -9.14 3.13
N MET A 140 -21.52 -7.98 3.79
CA MET A 140 -20.45 -6.97 3.81
C MET A 140 -19.18 -7.49 4.51
N THR A 141 -19.34 -8.20 5.63
CA THR A 141 -18.22 -8.83 6.34
C THR A 141 -17.54 -9.87 5.45
N MET A 142 -18.32 -10.71 4.75
CA MET A 142 -17.80 -11.72 3.84
C MET A 142 -17.11 -11.10 2.61
N LEU A 143 -17.64 -10.01 2.06
CA LEU A 143 -16.99 -9.26 0.99
C LEU A 143 -15.69 -8.60 1.45
N GLN A 144 -15.65 -8.01 2.65
CA GLN A 144 -14.42 -7.50 3.26
C GLN A 144 -13.39 -8.62 3.46
N THR A 145 -13.79 -9.77 4.00
CA THR A 145 -12.93 -10.93 4.18
C THR A 145 -12.39 -11.44 2.84
N ARG A 146 -13.23 -11.54 1.79
CA ARG A 146 -12.78 -11.97 0.46
C ARG A 146 -11.88 -10.94 -0.21
N PHE A 147 -12.15 -9.64 -0.03
CA PHE A 147 -11.28 -8.58 -0.54
C PHE A 147 -9.93 -8.58 0.18
N GLN A 148 -9.92 -8.87 1.49
CA GLN A 148 -8.71 -9.08 2.29
C GLN A 148 -7.96 -10.37 1.93
N GLN A 149 -8.65 -11.41 1.45
CA GLN A 149 -8.02 -12.60 0.88
C GLN A 149 -7.41 -12.36 -0.52
N ILE A 150 -7.92 -11.37 -1.27
CA ILE A 150 -7.39 -10.95 -2.57
C ILE A 150 -6.21 -9.97 -2.43
N LEU A 151 -6.01 -9.36 -1.25
CA LEU A 151 -4.75 -8.68 -0.95
C LEU A 151 -3.62 -9.68 -1.18
N LEU A 152 -2.58 -9.24 -1.90
CA LEU A 152 -1.48 -10.08 -2.40
C LEU A 152 -0.76 -10.90 -1.31
N GLN A 153 -1.03 -10.59 -0.05
CA GLN A 153 -0.41 -11.17 1.14
C GLN A 153 -1.41 -11.93 2.05
N GLY A 154 -2.72 -11.93 1.77
CA GLY A 154 -3.75 -12.58 2.59
C GLY A 154 -4.24 -11.74 3.79
N ASN A 155 -5.02 -12.34 4.69
CA ASN A 155 -5.53 -11.68 5.90
C ASN A 155 -4.39 -11.47 6.91
N ALA A 156 -3.70 -10.33 6.78
CA ALA A 156 -2.58 -9.99 7.63
C ALA A 156 -3.04 -9.32 8.94
N ILE A 157 -2.57 -9.86 10.06
CA ILE A 157 -2.59 -9.18 11.36
C ILE A 157 -1.41 -8.20 11.36
N VAL A 158 -1.69 -6.91 11.59
CA VAL A 158 -0.71 -5.84 11.46
C VAL A 158 -0.41 -5.21 12.82
N PHE A 159 0.87 -5.14 13.17
CA PHE A 159 1.34 -4.43 14.37
C PHE A 159 2.14 -3.20 13.98
N THR A 160 1.62 -2.02 14.35
CA THR A 160 2.31 -0.73 14.26
C THR A 160 2.86 -0.27 15.61
N SER A 161 2.63 -1.05 16.66
CA SER A 161 3.14 -0.86 18.02
C SER A 161 3.48 -2.20 18.65
N SER A 162 4.40 -2.20 19.60
CA SER A 162 4.78 -3.41 20.36
C SER A 162 3.59 -4.00 21.11
N GLY A 163 3.59 -5.31 21.27
CA GLY A 163 2.53 -6.07 21.94
C GLY A 163 2.84 -7.56 21.91
N ASP A 164 1.87 -8.38 22.30
CA ASP A 164 2.01 -9.84 22.24
C ASP A 164 1.08 -10.40 21.15
N TYR A 165 1.56 -11.44 20.48
CA TYR A 165 0.78 -12.22 19.53
C TYR A 165 0.62 -13.66 20.02
N ILE A 166 -0.62 -14.13 20.03
CA ILE A 166 -0.96 -15.51 20.35
C ILE A 166 -1.50 -16.11 19.05
N PRO A 167 -0.83 -17.12 18.47
CA PRO A 167 -1.31 -17.78 17.27
C PRO A 167 -2.67 -18.44 17.48
N THR A 168 -3.52 -18.38 16.46
CA THR A 168 -4.81 -19.07 16.48
C THR A 168 -4.59 -20.58 16.55
N PRO A 169 -5.34 -21.32 17.39
CA PRO A 169 -5.27 -22.78 17.39
C PRO A 169 -5.56 -23.37 15.99
N GLY A 170 -4.75 -24.34 15.56
CA GLY A 170 -4.93 -25.03 14.28
C GLY A 170 -4.20 -24.40 13.07
N ILE A 171 -3.34 -23.40 13.28
CA ILE A 171 -2.47 -22.91 12.20
C ILE A 171 -1.45 -23.96 11.77
N LEU A 172 -1.12 -23.99 10.48
CA LEU A 172 -0.09 -24.83 9.89
C LEU A 172 1.25 -24.10 9.77
N SER A 173 1.20 -22.82 9.39
CA SER A 173 2.37 -21.97 9.28
C SER A 173 2.00 -20.50 9.39
N LEU A 174 3.02 -19.68 9.60
CA LEU A 174 2.93 -18.24 9.77
C LEU A 174 3.88 -17.57 8.77
N ASP A 175 3.35 -16.81 7.82
CA ASP A 175 4.16 -15.92 6.99
C ASP A 175 4.35 -14.60 7.76
N ILE A 176 5.60 -14.26 8.03
CA ILE A 176 5.96 -13.07 8.80
C ILE A 176 6.75 -12.12 7.91
N ILE A 177 6.38 -10.85 7.93
CA ILE A 177 7.16 -9.75 7.34
C ILE A 177 7.46 -8.74 8.46
N LEU A 178 8.73 -8.59 8.79
CA LEU A 178 9.23 -7.60 9.75
C LEU A 178 9.93 -6.47 8.99
N ILE A 179 9.61 -5.23 9.34
CA ILE A 179 10.33 -4.06 8.82
C ILE A 179 10.82 -3.21 9.98
N GLY A 180 12.13 -2.96 10.05
CA GLY A 180 12.79 -2.16 11.08
C GLY A 180 12.49 -0.66 10.97
N GLY A 181 12.80 0.12 12.02
CA GLY A 181 12.64 1.57 11.99
C GLY A 181 13.68 2.26 11.09
N GLY A 182 13.25 3.28 10.34
CA GLY A 182 14.16 4.17 9.60
C GLY A 182 14.82 5.19 10.54
N ALA A 183 16.02 5.63 10.21
CA ALA A 183 16.78 6.57 11.02
C ALA A 183 16.54 8.03 10.64
N GLY A 184 16.88 8.95 11.55
CA GLY A 184 16.84 10.38 11.26
C GLY A 184 18.07 10.88 10.48
N GLY A 185 17.89 11.93 9.69
CA GLY A 185 19.00 12.65 9.07
C GLY A 185 19.71 13.59 10.06
N ALA A 186 20.96 13.95 9.80
CA ALA A 186 21.69 14.93 10.59
C ALA A 186 21.20 16.36 10.33
N GLY A 187 21.39 17.25 11.30
CA GLY A 187 21.19 18.69 11.12
C GLY A 187 22.41 19.37 10.53
N GLY A 188 22.19 20.45 9.78
CA GLY A 188 23.27 21.31 9.30
C GLY A 188 23.76 22.27 10.37
N ARG A 189 24.87 22.94 10.08
CA ARG A 189 25.50 23.95 10.93
C ARG A 189 25.85 25.19 10.12
N TRP A 190 25.48 26.33 10.69
CA TRP A 190 25.94 27.65 10.32
C TRP A 190 27.15 28.00 11.18
N ASP A 191 28.10 28.73 10.59
CA ASP A 191 29.19 29.38 11.33
C ASP A 191 29.77 30.53 10.48
N ILE A 192 30.29 31.59 11.12
CA ILE A 192 31.00 32.65 10.39
C ILE A 192 32.30 32.13 9.78
N VAL A 193 32.96 31.16 10.42
CA VAL A 193 34.17 30.51 9.93
C VAL A 193 33.80 29.41 8.95
N ALA A 194 34.25 29.52 7.69
CA ALA A 194 33.85 28.60 6.62
C ALA A 194 34.12 27.12 6.93
N GLY A 195 35.25 26.80 7.57
CA GLY A 195 35.61 25.42 7.96
C GLY A 195 34.72 24.80 9.06
N ASN A 196 33.92 25.61 9.76
CA ASN A 196 33.00 25.12 10.80
C ASN A 196 31.57 24.93 10.28
N ARG A 197 31.31 25.30 9.02
CA ARG A 197 30.02 25.10 8.36
C ARG A 197 29.92 23.65 7.88
N GLY A 198 28.71 23.14 7.81
CA GLY A 198 28.47 21.80 7.27
C GLY A 198 26.98 21.53 7.11
N SER A 199 26.65 20.60 6.22
CA SER A 199 25.28 20.14 6.02
C SER A 199 25.15 18.70 6.52
N GLY A 200 23.95 18.28 6.91
CA GLY A 200 23.73 16.95 7.47
C GLY A 200 23.56 15.86 6.42
N GLY A 201 24.14 14.68 6.65
CA GLY A 201 23.84 13.47 5.86
C GLY A 201 22.43 12.92 6.13
N GLY A 202 21.88 12.16 5.18
CA GLY A 202 20.59 11.47 5.35
C GLY A 202 20.67 10.24 6.25
N GLY A 203 19.56 9.86 6.89
CA GLY A 203 19.44 8.64 7.69
C GLY A 203 19.21 7.40 6.83
N GLY A 204 19.67 6.23 7.28
CA GLY A 204 19.39 4.96 6.62
C GLY A 204 17.94 4.51 6.81
N GLY A 205 17.38 3.82 5.81
CA GLY A 205 16.07 3.16 5.94
C GLY A 205 16.16 1.86 6.76
N GLY A 206 15.05 1.40 7.32
CA GLY A 206 14.99 0.13 8.04
C GLY A 206 15.10 -1.08 7.11
N GLY A 207 15.68 -2.18 7.59
CA GLY A 207 15.76 -3.45 6.86
C GLY A 207 14.45 -4.23 6.92
N GLU A 208 14.33 -5.23 6.05
CA GLU A 208 13.18 -6.13 5.98
C GLU A 208 13.61 -7.59 6.14
N VAL A 209 12.77 -8.38 6.80
CA VAL A 209 12.91 -9.84 6.91
C VAL A 209 11.55 -10.47 6.63
N HIS A 210 11.51 -11.40 5.70
CA HIS A 210 10.31 -12.15 5.35
C HIS A 210 10.58 -13.65 5.31
N THR A 211 9.88 -14.40 6.16
CA THR A 211 10.02 -15.85 6.25
C THR A 211 8.71 -16.52 6.60
N ASN A 212 8.54 -17.77 6.15
CA ASN A 212 7.52 -18.67 6.65
C ASN A 212 8.06 -19.45 7.86
N ILE A 213 7.28 -19.54 8.93
CA ILE A 213 7.59 -20.35 10.11
C ILE A 213 6.52 -21.44 10.24
N PRO A 214 6.89 -22.73 10.17
CA PRO A 214 5.98 -23.82 10.48
C PRO A 214 5.44 -23.70 11.92
N ALA A 215 4.16 -23.98 12.12
CA ALA A 215 3.53 -23.89 13.45
C ALA A 215 4.20 -24.82 14.48
N SER A 216 4.82 -25.92 14.02
CA SER A 216 5.59 -26.84 14.86
C SER A 216 6.86 -26.25 15.47
N LEU A 217 7.32 -25.09 14.99
CA LEU A 217 8.47 -24.37 15.55
C LEU A 217 8.06 -23.22 16.49
N LEU A 218 6.75 -22.96 16.62
CA LEU A 218 6.25 -21.92 17.51
C LEU A 218 6.22 -22.45 18.96
N PRO A 219 6.48 -21.58 19.96
CA PRO A 219 6.50 -21.98 21.35
C PRO A 219 5.10 -22.41 21.81
N VAL A 220 5.04 -23.59 22.42
CA VAL A 220 3.83 -24.16 23.04
C VAL A 220 4.08 -24.49 24.50
N ASP A 221 3.00 -24.52 25.28
CA ASP A 221 3.02 -24.99 26.65
C ASP A 221 3.05 -26.54 26.72
N THR A 222 2.98 -27.09 27.94
CA THR A 222 2.97 -28.56 28.14
C THR A 222 1.71 -29.25 27.60
N ASN A 223 0.64 -28.50 27.35
CA ASN A 223 -0.63 -29.01 26.84
C ASN A 223 -0.71 -28.90 25.30
N GLY A 224 0.27 -28.26 24.67
CA GLY A 224 0.31 -28.01 23.23
C GLY A 224 -0.37 -26.71 22.81
N ASP A 225 -0.75 -25.85 23.76
CA ASP A 225 -1.32 -24.54 23.49
C ASP A 225 -0.21 -23.52 23.19
N PHE A 226 -0.42 -22.64 22.22
CA PHE A 226 0.59 -21.64 21.88
C PHE A 226 0.82 -20.63 23.00
N LEU A 227 2.09 -20.37 23.29
CA LEU A 227 2.50 -19.32 24.23
C LEU A 227 2.49 -17.95 23.54
N PRO A 228 2.22 -16.85 24.28
CA PRO A 228 2.35 -15.50 23.74
C PRO A 228 3.77 -15.21 23.23
N ILE A 229 3.85 -14.71 22.00
CA ILE A 229 5.11 -14.32 21.37
C ILE A 229 5.22 -12.79 21.42
N PRO A 230 6.25 -12.23 22.07
CA PRO A 230 6.42 -10.79 22.15
C PRO A 230 6.81 -10.21 20.80
N ILE A 231 6.19 -9.09 20.44
CA ILE A 231 6.46 -8.30 19.25
C ILE A 231 6.99 -6.94 19.70
N THR A 232 8.16 -6.57 19.21
CA THR A 232 8.69 -5.21 19.35
C THR A 232 8.65 -4.53 17.99
N VAL A 233 7.94 -3.42 17.87
CA VAL A 233 7.93 -2.63 16.65
C VAL A 233 9.00 -1.54 16.75
N GLY A 234 9.88 -1.48 15.75
CA GLY A 234 10.93 -0.48 15.66
C GLY A 234 10.38 0.95 15.61
N VAL A 235 11.00 1.87 16.31
CA VAL A 235 10.67 3.30 16.31
C VAL A 235 11.60 4.00 15.33
N GLY A 236 11.08 5.02 14.64
CA GLY A 236 11.88 5.85 13.75
C GLY A 236 12.86 6.74 14.54
N GLY A 237 14.05 6.93 14.01
CA GLY A 237 15.06 7.81 14.58
C GLY A 237 14.69 9.29 14.42
N ALA A 238 14.90 10.09 15.47
CA ALA A 238 14.71 11.54 15.40
C ALA A 238 15.79 12.20 14.53
N GLY A 239 15.42 13.26 13.82
CA GLY A 239 16.37 14.09 13.07
C GLY A 239 17.28 14.89 13.98
N GLY A 240 18.52 15.13 13.53
CA GLY A 240 19.49 15.95 14.24
C GLY A 240 19.06 17.41 14.29
N ALA A 241 19.22 18.04 15.46
CA ALA A 241 18.97 19.48 15.63
C ALA A 241 19.89 20.33 14.73
N ALA A 242 19.45 21.53 14.39
CA ALA A 242 20.30 22.53 13.76
C ALA A 242 21.49 22.87 14.68
N GLY A 243 22.66 23.13 14.09
CA GLY A 243 23.92 23.35 14.80
C GLY A 243 24.95 22.21 14.65
N GLY A 244 24.66 21.22 13.79
CA GLY A 244 25.60 20.12 13.48
C GLY A 244 25.42 18.88 14.35
N SER A 245 24.18 18.52 14.67
CA SER A 245 23.87 17.30 15.43
C SER A 245 23.63 16.12 14.49
N ASN A 246 24.12 14.94 14.87
CA ASN A 246 23.81 13.69 14.18
C ASN A 246 22.32 13.34 14.30
N GLY A 247 21.79 12.59 13.33
CA GLY A 247 20.49 11.94 13.46
C GLY A 247 20.56 10.75 14.41
N LEU A 248 19.41 10.38 15.00
CA LEU A 248 19.32 9.18 15.82
C LEU A 248 19.05 7.95 14.94
N ASN A 249 19.51 6.79 15.43
CA ASN A 249 19.24 5.50 14.80
C ASN A 249 17.75 5.15 14.89
N GLY A 250 17.24 4.43 13.90
CA GLY A 250 15.99 3.68 14.04
C GLY A 250 16.22 2.44 14.91
N THR A 251 15.19 1.97 15.59
CA THR A 251 15.29 0.73 16.39
C THR A 251 14.82 -0.49 15.61
N ASN A 252 15.25 -1.66 16.08
CA ASN A 252 14.92 -2.93 15.45
C ASN A 252 13.45 -3.31 15.66
N THR A 253 12.88 -4.03 14.69
CA THR A 253 11.61 -4.73 14.82
C THR A 253 11.90 -6.20 15.11
N LEU A 254 11.27 -6.77 16.14
CA LEU A 254 11.50 -8.12 16.65
C LEU A 254 10.21 -8.92 16.71
N PHE A 255 10.31 -10.20 16.37
CA PHE A 255 9.28 -11.21 16.64
C PHE A 255 9.92 -12.33 17.47
N GLY A 256 9.47 -12.45 18.72
CA GLY A 256 10.17 -13.25 19.72
C GLY A 256 11.59 -12.74 19.96
N SER A 257 12.49 -13.63 20.38
CA SER A 257 13.92 -13.34 20.58
C SER A 257 14.81 -13.78 19.42
N TRP A 258 14.24 -14.36 18.37
CA TRP A 258 14.97 -15.08 17.32
C TRP A 258 14.82 -14.49 15.92
N LEU A 259 13.83 -13.61 15.67
CA LEU A 259 13.64 -12.97 14.37
C LEU A 259 13.73 -11.45 14.52
N MET A 260 14.56 -10.82 13.68
CA MET A 260 14.88 -9.39 13.76
C MET A 260 15.01 -8.77 12.38
N ALA A 261 14.33 -7.64 12.18
CA ALA A 261 14.63 -6.69 11.12
C ALA A 261 15.32 -5.46 11.71
N GLY A 262 16.52 -5.14 11.23
CA GLY A 262 17.37 -4.10 11.77
C GLY A 262 16.87 -2.69 11.46
N GLY A 263 16.99 -1.78 12.44
CA GLY A 263 16.78 -0.36 12.22
C GLY A 263 17.93 0.29 11.45
N GLY A 264 17.66 1.38 10.74
CA GLY A 264 18.69 2.17 10.05
C GLY A 264 19.60 2.94 11.02
N LEU A 265 20.78 3.35 10.55
CA LEU A 265 21.66 4.25 11.29
C LEU A 265 21.40 5.72 10.95
N GLY A 266 21.56 6.59 11.94
CA GLY A 266 21.39 8.03 11.78
C GLY A 266 22.40 8.65 10.82
N GLY A 267 21.97 9.68 10.09
CA GLY A 267 22.88 10.50 9.28
C GLY A 267 23.88 11.22 10.18
N LEU A 268 25.09 11.46 9.67
CA LEU A 268 26.16 12.12 10.43
C LEU A 268 26.38 13.55 9.95
N PHE A 269 26.78 14.40 10.89
CA PHE A 269 27.32 15.72 10.63
C PHE A 269 28.86 15.69 10.74
N GLN A 270 29.54 16.47 9.89
CA GLN A 270 30.98 16.69 9.96
C GLN A 270 31.31 18.16 9.70
N TYR A 271 32.35 18.67 10.36
CA TYR A 271 32.81 20.05 10.22
C TYR A 271 33.60 20.23 8.92
N GLY A 272 33.20 21.19 8.09
CA GLY A 272 33.96 21.62 6.91
C GLY A 272 33.94 20.65 5.72
N ILE A 273 33.47 19.42 5.92
CA ILE A 273 33.37 18.36 4.91
C ILE A 273 31.95 17.79 4.85
N ALA A 274 31.70 16.95 3.85
CA ALA A 274 30.40 16.33 3.64
C ALA A 274 30.09 15.29 4.73
N GLY A 275 28.98 15.48 5.44
CA GLY A 275 28.45 14.51 6.40
C GLY A 275 28.03 13.21 5.70
N PRO A 276 28.55 12.05 6.10
CA PRO A 276 28.15 10.78 5.51
C PRO A 276 26.72 10.43 5.90
N GLY A 277 26.00 9.78 4.99
CA GLY A 277 24.69 9.22 5.31
C GLY A 277 24.82 7.96 6.17
N GLY A 278 23.77 7.65 6.92
CA GLY A 278 23.73 6.46 7.78
C GLY A 278 23.54 5.17 6.99
N ALA A 279 24.11 4.07 7.45
CA ALA A 279 23.87 2.77 6.82
C ALA A 279 22.40 2.34 6.94
N GLY A 280 21.89 1.61 5.95
CA GLY A 280 20.58 0.99 6.01
C GLY A 280 20.52 -0.14 7.04
N GLY A 281 19.32 -0.42 7.54
CA GLY A 281 19.08 -1.48 8.51
C GLY A 281 19.34 -2.86 7.91
N THR A 282 19.75 -3.80 8.76
CA THR A 282 20.05 -5.18 8.35
C THR A 282 18.76 -5.98 8.14
N GLY A 283 18.81 -6.96 7.24
CA GLY A 283 17.67 -7.81 6.93
C GLY A 283 17.98 -8.75 5.76
N MET A 284 16.98 -9.55 5.37
CA MET A 284 17.01 -10.29 4.11
C MET A 284 17.06 -9.33 2.94
N ILE A 285 16.31 -8.22 3.03
CA ILE A 285 16.46 -7.06 2.17
C ILE A 285 17.00 -5.91 3.04
N PRO A 286 18.27 -5.51 2.86
CA PRO A 286 18.83 -4.39 3.60
C PRO A 286 18.11 -3.08 3.27
N GLY A 287 17.98 -2.20 4.25
CA GLY A 287 17.47 -0.85 4.05
C GLY A 287 18.39 -0.02 3.15
N GLY A 288 17.85 1.05 2.59
CA GLY A 288 18.61 1.98 1.78
C GLY A 288 19.57 2.80 2.62
N ALA A 289 20.82 2.94 2.17
CA ALA A 289 21.79 3.82 2.83
C ALA A 289 21.40 5.29 2.68
N GLY A 290 21.63 6.12 3.71
CA GLY A 290 21.45 7.56 3.62
C GLY A 290 22.43 8.19 2.62
N GLY A 291 21.99 9.29 2.02
CA GLY A 291 22.77 10.11 1.11
C GLY A 291 23.81 10.96 1.84
N LYS A 292 25.00 11.06 1.25
CA LYS A 292 26.05 11.98 1.69
C LYS A 292 25.60 13.43 1.45
N SER A 293 25.86 14.31 2.40
CA SER A 293 25.55 15.74 2.25
C SER A 293 26.53 16.45 1.30
N GLY A 294 26.20 17.69 0.91
CA GLY A 294 27.10 18.54 0.12
C GLY A 294 28.16 19.19 1.00
N ALA A 295 29.40 19.27 0.50
CA ALA A 295 30.50 19.90 1.24
C ALA A 295 30.43 21.44 1.21
N SER A 296 30.94 22.05 2.26
CA SER A 296 30.96 23.51 2.45
C SER A 296 32.33 24.16 2.22
N GLY A 297 33.36 23.38 1.85
CA GLY A 297 34.74 23.84 1.65
C GLY A 297 35.32 23.51 0.26
N VAL A 298 36.28 24.33 -0.19
CA VAL A 298 36.97 24.24 -1.50
C VAL A 298 37.96 23.06 -1.64
N GLY A 299 38.06 22.19 -0.64
CA GLY A 299 39.00 21.07 -0.60
C GLY A 299 38.39 19.67 -0.71
N GLU A 300 37.05 19.55 -0.74
CA GLU A 300 36.40 18.25 -0.89
C GLU A 300 36.40 17.83 -2.37
N PRO A 301 36.97 16.67 -2.73
CA PRO A 301 37.02 16.21 -4.13
C PRO A 301 35.65 15.82 -4.70
N ASP A 302 34.65 15.59 -3.85
CA ASP A 302 33.25 15.32 -4.24
C ASP A 302 32.29 16.19 -3.41
N PRO A 303 32.11 17.47 -3.76
CA PRO A 303 31.32 18.40 -2.95
C PRO A 303 29.80 18.23 -3.12
N ALA A 304 29.35 17.44 -4.09
CA ALA A 304 27.93 17.29 -4.40
C ALA A 304 27.21 16.38 -3.39
N PRO A 305 25.97 16.73 -3.00
CA PRO A 305 25.14 15.82 -2.23
C PRO A 305 24.78 14.58 -3.04
N ARG A 306 24.64 13.45 -2.37
CA ARG A 306 24.26 12.16 -2.96
C ARG A 306 22.86 11.76 -2.54
N ALA A 307 22.15 11.12 -3.47
CA ALA A 307 20.84 10.56 -3.20
C ALA A 307 20.91 9.43 -2.16
N GLY A 308 19.79 9.19 -1.48
CA GLY A 308 19.64 7.98 -0.67
C GLY A 308 19.67 6.72 -1.54
N GLY A 309 20.18 5.64 -0.97
CA GLY A 309 20.16 4.31 -1.57
C GLY A 309 18.76 3.69 -1.52
N ASN A 310 18.50 2.81 -2.48
CA ASN A 310 17.25 2.08 -2.58
C ASN A 310 17.28 0.79 -1.74
N SER A 311 16.11 0.32 -1.31
CA SER A 311 15.89 -0.99 -0.71
C SER A 311 14.83 -1.72 -1.51
N ILE A 312 15.24 -2.47 -2.53
CA ILE A 312 14.34 -3.14 -3.46
C ILE A 312 14.66 -4.63 -3.55
N SER A 313 13.65 -5.48 -3.51
CA SER A 313 13.79 -6.86 -3.99
C SER A 313 13.76 -6.85 -5.52
N ALA A 314 14.64 -7.62 -6.16
CA ALA A 314 14.61 -7.79 -7.61
C ALA A 314 13.43 -8.66 -8.10
N TYR A 315 12.78 -9.40 -7.20
CA TYR A 315 11.86 -10.48 -7.57
C TYR A 315 10.48 -10.40 -6.90
N ALA A 316 10.27 -9.42 -6.03
CA ALA A 316 9.03 -9.31 -5.27
C ALA A 316 8.71 -7.86 -4.91
N LEU A 317 7.46 -7.60 -4.52
CA LEU A 317 7.00 -6.28 -4.06
C LEU A 317 7.35 -5.99 -2.59
N TYR A 318 8.32 -6.72 -2.02
CA TYR A 318 8.84 -6.49 -0.67
C TYR A 318 10.12 -5.66 -0.73
N GLY A 319 10.38 -4.93 0.34
CA GLY A 319 11.59 -4.14 0.50
C GLY A 319 11.64 -3.47 1.86
N GLY A 320 12.85 -3.16 2.32
CA GLY A 320 13.03 -2.26 3.45
C GLY A 320 12.72 -0.82 3.08
N GLY A 321 13.00 0.10 4.00
CA GLY A 321 12.85 1.54 3.77
C GLY A 321 13.95 2.09 2.87
N GLY A 322 13.61 3.10 2.07
CA GLY A 322 14.59 3.88 1.31
C GLY A 322 15.41 4.80 2.22
N GLY A 323 16.68 5.03 1.89
CA GLY A 323 17.54 5.95 2.65
C GLY A 323 17.19 7.42 2.39
N GLY A 324 17.37 8.29 3.39
CA GLY A 324 17.14 9.72 3.23
C GLY A 324 18.22 10.38 2.36
N GLY A 325 17.88 11.44 1.63
CA GLY A 325 18.82 12.19 0.80
C GLY A 325 19.75 13.11 1.60
N GLY A 326 20.95 13.35 1.08
CA GLY A 326 21.89 14.31 1.66
C GLY A 326 21.50 15.76 1.39
N ALA A 327 21.71 16.65 2.37
CA ALA A 327 21.37 18.06 2.24
C ALA A 327 22.35 18.85 1.35
N ALA A 328 21.89 19.99 0.84
CA ALA A 328 22.73 20.96 0.15
C ALA A 328 23.87 21.51 1.04
N GLY A 329 25.06 21.62 0.45
CA GLY A 329 26.22 22.30 1.04
C GLY A 329 26.30 23.78 0.65
N PHE A 330 27.25 24.51 1.25
CA PHE A 330 27.48 25.94 0.95
C PHE A 330 27.95 26.19 -0.49
N THR A 331 28.74 25.29 -1.07
CA THR A 331 29.47 25.50 -2.35
C THR A 331 28.91 24.73 -3.55
N GLY A 332 27.90 23.88 -3.40
CA GLY A 332 27.44 23.11 -4.56
C GLY A 332 26.23 22.23 -4.33
N GLY A 333 25.14 22.58 -5.00
CA GLY A 333 24.04 21.67 -5.33
C GLY A 333 22.79 21.85 -4.48
N LEU A 334 21.63 21.67 -5.13
CA LEU A 334 20.38 21.41 -4.44
C LEU A 334 20.52 20.13 -3.61
N GLY A 335 19.79 20.01 -2.51
CA GLY A 335 19.69 18.75 -1.77
C GLY A 335 19.40 17.57 -2.70
N ALA A 336 19.78 16.37 -2.28
CA ALA A 336 19.56 15.16 -3.06
C ALA A 336 18.23 14.49 -2.67
N PRO A 337 17.59 13.77 -3.62
CA PRO A 337 16.39 13.00 -3.30
C PRO A 337 16.69 11.83 -2.36
N GLY A 338 15.65 11.37 -1.65
CA GLY A 338 15.70 10.10 -0.94
C GLY A 338 15.68 8.90 -1.88
N GLY A 339 16.08 7.75 -1.38
CA GLY A 339 16.01 6.47 -2.06
C GLY A 339 14.63 5.85 -1.98
N GLN A 340 14.37 4.92 -2.89
CA GLN A 340 13.14 4.14 -2.97
C GLN A 340 13.13 3.00 -1.93
N GLY A 341 12.00 2.81 -1.24
CA GLY A 341 11.74 1.64 -0.39
C GLY A 341 10.71 0.73 -1.06
N GLY A 342 11.11 -0.47 -1.48
CA GLY A 342 10.34 -1.34 -2.38
C GLY A 342 9.77 -0.60 -3.58
N ILE A 343 8.46 -0.40 -3.65
CA ILE A 343 7.80 0.38 -4.72
C ILE A 343 7.55 1.85 -4.38
N SER A 344 7.89 2.27 -3.17
CA SER A 344 7.60 3.60 -2.64
C SER A 344 8.71 4.58 -2.99
N GLN A 345 8.40 5.56 -3.83
CA GLN A 345 9.38 6.54 -4.30
C GLN A 345 9.93 7.39 -3.13
N GLY A 346 11.25 7.63 -3.17
CA GLY A 346 11.89 8.60 -2.31
C GLY A 346 11.44 10.04 -2.59
N GLY A 347 11.47 10.87 -1.57
CA GLY A 347 11.08 12.27 -1.64
C GLY A 347 12.08 13.06 -2.49
N PRO A 348 11.62 13.98 -3.34
CA PRO A 348 12.47 15.02 -3.89
C PRO A 348 13.19 15.81 -2.78
N ALA A 349 14.23 16.55 -3.13
CA ALA A 349 14.94 17.42 -2.19
C ALA A 349 13.98 18.27 -1.34
N GLY A 350 14.16 18.27 -0.02
CA GLY A 350 13.34 18.97 0.97
C GLY A 350 11.94 18.39 1.20
N GLN A 351 11.55 17.35 0.48
CA GLN A 351 10.20 16.76 0.54
C GLN A 351 10.23 15.38 1.20
N ALA A 352 9.12 15.04 1.85
CA ALA A 352 8.95 13.72 2.44
C ALA A 352 8.93 12.62 1.37
N GLY A 353 9.30 11.39 1.76
CA GLY A 353 9.11 10.21 0.91
C GLY A 353 7.64 9.89 0.69
N SER A 354 7.36 8.97 -0.23
CA SER A 354 6.02 8.41 -0.41
C SER A 354 5.84 7.15 0.43
N ALA A 355 4.67 6.99 1.05
CA ALA A 355 4.28 5.75 1.71
C ALA A 355 3.82 4.72 0.64
N PRO A 356 4.00 3.42 0.90
CA PRO A 356 3.40 2.38 0.05
C PRO A 356 1.88 2.42 0.19
N SER A 357 1.20 1.76 -0.75
CA SER A 357 -0.22 1.47 -0.57
C SER A 357 -0.42 0.54 0.63
N THR A 358 -1.54 0.70 1.35
CA THR A 358 -1.88 -0.09 2.55
C THR A 358 -1.99 -1.60 2.26
N ILE A 359 -2.04 -1.97 1.00
CA ILE A 359 -2.19 -3.34 0.51
C ILE A 359 -0.87 -4.07 0.28
N ILE A 360 0.28 -3.40 0.40
CA ILE A 360 1.61 -3.97 0.12
C ILE A 360 2.53 -3.76 1.33
N ALA A 361 2.93 -4.86 1.99
CA ALA A 361 3.95 -4.86 3.03
C ALA A 361 5.35 -4.60 2.46
N THR A 362 5.69 -3.32 2.29
CA THR A 362 7.04 -2.87 1.91
C THR A 362 7.40 -1.60 2.67
N GLY A 363 8.67 -1.24 2.68
CA GLY A 363 9.13 0.06 3.19
C GLY A 363 8.63 1.24 2.36
N GLY A 364 8.60 2.40 3.00
CA GLY A 364 8.37 3.70 2.42
C GLY A 364 9.64 4.30 1.84
N GLY A 365 9.47 5.32 1.00
CA GLY A 365 10.58 6.09 0.46
C GLY A 365 11.30 6.91 1.53
N GLY A 366 12.60 7.11 1.36
CA GLY A 366 13.37 8.04 2.19
C GLY A 366 13.00 9.49 1.86
N GLY A 367 13.12 10.40 2.82
CA GLY A 367 12.88 11.83 2.59
C GLY A 367 14.08 12.50 1.93
N GLY A 368 13.86 13.51 1.08
CA GLY A 368 14.94 14.23 0.42
C GLY A 368 15.69 15.17 1.36
N GLY A 369 16.97 15.41 1.09
CA GLY A 369 17.78 16.35 1.88
C GLY A 369 17.39 17.81 1.62
N GLY A 370 17.66 18.69 2.58
CA GLY A 370 17.33 20.12 2.49
C GLY A 370 17.83 20.76 1.19
N VAL A 371 16.93 21.51 0.52
CA VAL A 371 17.17 22.08 -0.82
C VAL A 371 18.26 23.13 -0.79
N THR A 372 18.24 23.99 0.22
CA THR A 372 19.24 25.02 0.47
C THR A 372 19.87 24.83 1.85
N GLY A 373 20.93 25.59 2.14
CA GLY A 373 21.61 25.54 3.43
C GLY A 373 20.80 26.03 4.65
N SER A 374 19.54 26.41 4.48
CA SER A 374 18.62 26.77 5.57
C SER A 374 17.33 25.95 5.56
N ASP A 375 17.20 24.98 4.66
CA ASP A 375 15.98 24.17 4.56
C ASP A 375 16.11 22.87 5.36
N PRO A 376 15.04 22.46 6.08
CA PRO A 376 15.03 21.17 6.72
C PRO A 376 15.03 20.04 5.69
N GLY A 377 15.49 18.86 6.11
CA GLY A 377 15.25 17.64 5.34
C GLY A 377 13.77 17.26 5.34
N GLY A 378 13.36 16.49 4.32
CA GLY A 378 12.07 15.83 4.27
C GLY A 378 12.04 14.56 5.13
N ALA A 379 10.89 14.26 5.75
CA ALA A 379 10.72 13.08 6.58
C ALA A 379 10.74 11.78 5.77
N GLY A 380 11.25 10.70 6.36
CA GLY A 380 11.08 9.36 5.80
C GLY A 380 9.61 8.94 5.85
N ALA A 381 9.13 8.27 4.80
CA ALA A 381 7.76 7.78 4.75
C ALA A 381 7.58 6.51 5.56
N PHE A 382 6.41 6.37 6.17
CA PHE A 382 6.05 5.15 6.87
C PHE A 382 5.68 4.03 5.89
N PRO A 383 6.13 2.79 6.13
CA PRO A 383 7.04 2.36 7.20
C PRO A 383 8.52 2.54 6.83
N ALA A 384 9.40 2.64 7.83
CA ALA A 384 10.85 2.45 7.70
C ALA A 384 11.68 3.42 6.82
N GLY A 385 11.10 4.42 6.16
CA GLY A 385 11.85 5.39 5.37
C GLY A 385 12.85 6.19 6.23
N GLY A 386 14.06 6.42 5.71
CA GLY A 386 15.08 7.25 6.35
C GLY A 386 14.80 8.76 6.16
N GLY A 387 15.11 9.57 7.18
CA GLY A 387 14.95 11.03 7.14
C GLY A 387 16.05 11.74 6.34
N GLY A 388 15.69 12.79 5.60
CA GLY A 388 16.64 13.61 4.86
C GLY A 388 17.51 14.47 5.79
N GLY A 389 18.73 14.78 5.34
CA GLY A 389 19.64 15.69 6.05
C GLY A 389 19.15 17.14 6.03
N GLY A 390 19.55 17.93 7.03
CA GLY A 390 19.28 19.37 7.11
C GLY A 390 20.39 20.23 6.47
N GLY A 391 20.01 21.31 5.82
CA GLY A 391 20.95 22.26 5.21
C GLY A 391 21.77 23.05 6.24
N GLY A 392 22.98 23.46 5.85
CA GLY A 392 23.79 24.44 6.58
C GLY A 392 24.59 25.34 5.63
N ASN A 393 24.57 26.65 5.85
CA ASN A 393 25.36 27.62 5.07
C ASN A 393 25.92 28.77 5.92
N GLY A 394 26.44 29.82 5.29
CA GLY A 394 26.99 31.00 5.97
C GLY A 394 25.95 31.97 6.54
N VAL A 395 24.64 31.72 6.37
CA VAL A 395 23.55 32.57 6.87
C VAL A 395 22.47 31.85 7.69
N GLY A 396 22.43 30.51 7.69
CA GLY A 396 21.45 29.72 8.43
C GLY A 396 21.78 28.23 8.49
N ALA A 397 21.03 27.52 9.32
CA ALA A 397 21.10 26.08 9.51
C ALA A 397 19.72 25.50 9.79
N ALA A 398 19.51 24.27 9.36
CA ALA A 398 18.27 23.55 9.56
C ALA A 398 18.47 22.19 10.19
N LYS A 399 17.40 21.70 10.81
CA LYS A 399 17.34 20.36 11.37
C LYS A 399 17.28 19.29 10.27
N GLY A 400 17.83 18.12 10.56
CA GLY A 400 17.53 16.92 9.81
C GLY A 400 16.09 16.46 10.08
N ALA A 401 15.57 15.61 9.21
CA ALA A 401 14.25 15.05 9.35
C ALA A 401 14.26 13.74 10.12
N GLN A 402 13.11 13.38 10.68
CA GLN A 402 12.88 12.08 11.31
C GLN A 402 12.77 10.95 10.27
N GLY A 403 13.21 9.76 10.66
CA GLY A 403 12.86 8.51 9.99
C GLY A 403 11.50 7.99 10.44
N ALA A 404 10.95 7.02 9.73
CA ALA A 404 9.65 6.42 10.06
C ALA A 404 9.77 5.16 10.92
N GLY A 405 8.72 4.85 11.68
CA GLY A 405 8.63 3.61 12.45
C GLY A 405 8.57 2.35 11.58
N GLY A 406 8.88 1.21 12.19
CA GLY A 406 8.73 -0.12 11.61
C GLY A 406 7.29 -0.62 11.66
N ILE A 407 7.09 -1.85 11.19
CA ILE A 407 5.79 -2.53 11.13
C ILE A 407 6.01 -4.04 11.09
N VAL A 408 5.02 -4.80 11.56
CA VAL A 408 4.98 -6.26 11.46
C VAL A 408 3.69 -6.68 10.78
N PHE A 409 3.81 -7.59 9.81
CA PHE A 409 2.68 -8.29 9.20
C PHE A 409 2.79 -9.77 9.51
N LEU A 410 1.70 -10.36 10.00
CA LEU A 410 1.58 -11.79 10.29
C LEU A 410 0.42 -12.36 9.48
N ILE A 411 0.65 -13.42 8.73
CA ILE A 411 -0.41 -14.09 7.97
C ILE A 411 -0.45 -15.55 8.41
N GLU A 412 -1.55 -15.92 9.06
CA GLU A 412 -1.80 -17.29 9.47
C GLU A 412 -2.27 -18.13 8.28
N ARG A 413 -1.67 -19.31 8.11
CA ARG A 413 -2.11 -20.30 7.15
C ARG A 413 -2.79 -21.44 7.88
N THR A 414 -4.10 -21.58 7.71
CA THR A 414 -4.89 -22.71 8.22
C THR A 414 -5.24 -23.66 7.09
N SER A 415 -5.46 -24.94 7.42
CA SER A 415 -5.86 -25.99 6.46
C SER A 415 -7.23 -25.76 5.84
#